data_AF-A0A1C4YFU8-F1
#
_entry.id   AF-A0A1C4YFU8-F1
#
_cell.length_a   1.000
_cell.length_b   1.000
_cell.length_c   1.000
_cell.angle_alpha   90.00
_cell.angle_beta   90.00
_cell.angle_gamma   90.00
#
_symmetry.space_group_name_H-M   'P 1'
#
loop_
_entity.id
_entity.type
_entity.pdbx_description
1 polymer ?
#
loop_
_entity_poly.entity_id
_entity_poly.type
_entity_poly.pdbx_seq_one_letter_code
_entity_poly.pdbx_strand_id
1 'polypeptide(L)'
;MPITVWPVPAPQQGETMSHAMAVRLVHNLTHQSNLIIDLTAGPQLARAIIAARRRSHLQTARSTGWGREAATLIVTGWPFDAGGPAGFFACGRAKLLPGGCVAVLLAHGDPVLPVDVVVAAKRAGLSYLQHIVAADQPPTHGYRAQLDIHTDVLVLARPTAGGDGGA
;
A
#
# COMPACT_ATOMS: atom_id res chain seq x y z
N MET A 1 -2.46 10.94 13.03
CA MET A 1 -2.82 9.69 12.35
C MET A 1 -2.25 8.53 13.14
N PRO A 2 -3.01 7.45 13.39
CA PRO A 2 -2.50 6.30 14.14
C PRO A 2 -1.41 5.57 13.34
N ILE A 3 -0.33 5.22 14.03
CA ILE A 3 0.73 4.34 13.53
C ILE A 3 0.46 2.94 14.06
N THR A 4 0.44 1.94 13.18
CA THR A 4 0.24 0.53 13.54
C THR A 4 1.52 -0.25 13.27
N VAL A 5 1.98 -1.04 14.24
CA VAL A 5 3.17 -1.88 14.06
C VAL A 5 2.77 -3.27 13.58
N TRP A 6 3.37 -3.74 12.49
CA TRP A 6 3.17 -5.08 11.95
C TRP A 6 4.45 -5.90 12.12
N PRO A 7 4.49 -6.89 13.04
CA PRO A 7 5.61 -7.82 13.12
C PRO A 7 5.55 -8.78 11.94
N VAL A 8 6.35 -8.54 10.90
CA VAL A 8 6.47 -9.36 9.69
C VAL A 8 7.92 -9.31 9.21
N PRO A 9 8.44 -10.38 8.57
CA PRO A 9 9.81 -10.37 8.06
C PRO A 9 10.04 -9.29 7.00
N ALA A 10 11.27 -8.83 6.90
CA ALA A 10 11.76 -7.97 5.84
C ALA A 10 11.59 -8.59 4.43
N PRO A 11 11.40 -7.78 3.38
CA PRO A 11 11.41 -8.27 2.01
C PRO A 11 12.78 -8.84 1.62
N GLN A 12 12.79 -9.80 0.68
CA GLN A 12 14.04 -10.23 0.05
C GLN A 12 14.58 -9.14 -0.89
N GLN A 13 15.86 -9.20 -1.22
CA GLN A 13 16.48 -8.23 -2.12
C GLN A 13 15.75 -8.19 -3.47
N GLY A 14 15.32 -7.00 -3.88
CA GLY A 14 14.58 -6.77 -5.13
C GLY A 14 13.07 -7.00 -5.03
N GLU A 15 12.55 -7.46 -3.89
CA GLU A 15 11.10 -7.55 -3.64
C GLU A 15 10.58 -6.30 -2.93
N THR A 16 9.34 -5.91 -3.22
CA THR A 16 8.70 -4.76 -2.54
C THR A 16 8.23 -5.10 -1.13
N MET A 17 7.87 -6.36 -0.87
CA MET A 17 7.36 -6.80 0.43
C MET A 17 7.60 -8.28 0.67
N SER A 18 7.56 -8.71 1.93
CA SER A 18 7.51 -10.13 2.28
C SER A 18 6.11 -10.73 2.05
N HIS A 19 6.04 -12.06 1.98
CA HIS A 19 4.75 -12.76 1.86
C HIS A 19 3.80 -12.46 3.02
N ALA A 20 4.32 -12.39 4.25
CA ALA A 20 3.52 -12.09 5.44
C ALA A 20 2.89 -10.69 5.39
N MET A 21 3.64 -9.70 4.90
CA MET A 21 3.12 -8.36 4.62
C MET A 21 1.98 -8.41 3.59
N ALA A 22 2.20 -9.07 2.46
CA ALA A 22 1.22 -9.20 1.39
C ALA A 22 -0.10 -9.81 1.89
N VAL A 23 -0.03 -10.91 2.63
CA VAL A 23 -1.20 -11.57 3.24
C VAL A 23 -1.97 -10.59 4.12
N ARG A 24 -1.28 -9.85 4.99
CA ARG A 24 -1.94 -8.88 5.89
C ARG A 24 -2.59 -7.73 5.13
N LEU A 25 -1.95 -7.19 4.09
CA LEU A 25 -2.57 -6.15 3.26
C LEU A 25 -3.85 -6.65 2.59
N VAL A 26 -3.80 -7.82 1.95
CA VAL A 26 -4.97 -8.41 1.27
C VAL A 26 -6.10 -8.68 2.26
N HIS A 27 -5.81 -9.26 3.43
CA HIS A 27 -6.84 -9.59 4.41
C HIS A 27 -7.44 -8.38 5.12
N ASN A 28 -6.63 -7.35 5.44
CA ASN A 28 -7.11 -6.19 6.20
C ASN A 28 -7.77 -5.12 5.32
N LEU A 29 -7.41 -5.05 4.03
CA LEU A 29 -7.84 -3.96 3.15
C LEU A 29 -8.82 -4.42 2.05
N THR A 30 -9.17 -5.71 1.95
CA THR A 30 -10.03 -6.22 0.87
C THR A 30 -11.01 -7.33 1.29
N HIS A 31 -12.13 -7.42 0.58
CA HIS A 31 -13.14 -8.49 0.67
C HIS A 31 -13.10 -9.45 -0.54
N GLN A 32 -13.79 -10.58 -0.47
CA GLN A 32 -13.67 -11.70 -1.43
C GLN A 32 -13.92 -11.34 -2.91
N SER A 33 -14.76 -10.35 -3.22
CA SER A 33 -15.08 -9.92 -4.59
C SER A 33 -14.22 -8.75 -5.10
N ASN A 34 -13.32 -8.23 -4.28
CA ASN A 34 -12.58 -7.02 -4.57
C ASN A 34 -11.49 -7.24 -5.61
N LEU A 35 -11.41 -6.33 -6.57
CA LEU A 35 -10.27 -6.24 -7.50
C LEU A 35 -9.09 -5.56 -6.80
N ILE A 36 -7.91 -6.15 -6.98
CA ILE A 36 -6.61 -5.64 -6.53
C ILE A 36 -5.73 -5.37 -7.75
N ILE A 37 -5.11 -4.19 -7.79
CA ILE A 37 -4.09 -3.85 -8.78
C ILE A 37 -2.72 -3.98 -8.11
N ASP A 38 -1.90 -4.91 -8.63
CA ASP A 38 -0.55 -5.19 -8.16
C ASP A 38 0.46 -4.44 -9.04
N LEU A 39 1.16 -3.46 -8.45
CA LEU A 39 2.26 -2.71 -9.06
C LEU A 39 3.59 -2.97 -8.34
N THR A 40 3.71 -4.11 -7.66
CA THR A 40 4.84 -4.43 -6.79
C THR A 40 5.87 -5.30 -7.49
N ALA A 41 7.12 -5.24 -7.03
CA ALA A 41 8.17 -6.14 -7.45
C ALA A 41 8.13 -7.42 -6.60
N GLY A 42 8.23 -8.57 -7.27
CA GLY A 42 8.23 -9.89 -6.65
C GLY A 42 6.85 -10.59 -6.65
N PRO A 43 6.80 -11.89 -6.33
CA PRO A 43 5.58 -12.70 -6.44
C PRO A 43 4.67 -12.63 -5.21
N GLN A 44 5.06 -11.88 -4.18
CA GLN A 44 4.48 -12.03 -2.84
C GLN A 44 3.02 -11.60 -2.76
N LEU A 45 2.67 -10.48 -3.41
CA LEU A 45 1.29 -9.99 -3.47
C LEU A 45 0.41 -10.90 -4.34
N ALA A 46 0.85 -11.25 -5.54
CA ALA A 46 0.17 -12.21 -6.39
C ALA A 46 -0.16 -13.53 -5.67
N ARG A 47 0.79 -14.09 -4.90
CA ARG A 47 0.57 -15.30 -4.08
C ARG A 47 -0.50 -15.09 -3.01
N ALA A 48 -0.47 -13.96 -2.30
CA ALA A 48 -1.47 -13.64 -1.28
C ALA A 48 -2.88 -13.46 -1.86
N ILE A 49 -2.99 -12.81 -3.02
CA ILE A 49 -4.26 -12.63 -3.76
C ILE A 49 -4.87 -13.99 -4.12
N ILE A 50 -4.06 -14.89 -4.70
CA ILE A 50 -4.50 -16.25 -5.07
C ILE A 50 -4.96 -17.02 -3.85
N ALA A 51 -4.16 -17.02 -2.78
CA ALA A 51 -4.49 -17.71 -1.53
C ALA A 51 -5.79 -17.19 -0.90
N ALA A 52 -6.00 -15.88 -0.94
CA ALA A 52 -7.21 -15.23 -0.45
C ALA A 52 -8.40 -15.30 -1.45
N ARG A 53 -8.24 -15.93 -2.62
CA ARG A 53 -9.25 -16.03 -3.68
C ARG A 53 -9.81 -14.66 -4.10
N ARG A 54 -8.95 -13.66 -4.26
CA ARG A 54 -9.32 -12.30 -4.73
C ARG A 54 -9.20 -12.17 -6.24
N ARG A 55 -9.87 -11.18 -6.82
CA ARG A 55 -9.68 -10.80 -8.23
C ARG A 55 -8.46 -9.90 -8.34
N SER A 56 -7.65 -10.08 -9.38
CA SER A 56 -6.49 -9.20 -9.61
C SER A 56 -6.19 -8.94 -11.07
N HIS A 57 -5.68 -7.74 -11.34
CA HIS A 57 -4.88 -7.51 -12.53
C HIS A 57 -3.42 -7.80 -12.19
N LEU A 58 -2.94 -8.96 -12.61
CA LEU A 58 -1.54 -9.31 -12.51
C LEU A 58 -0.80 -8.62 -13.66
N GLN A 59 0.25 -7.86 -13.36
CA GLN A 59 1.13 -7.35 -14.40
C GLN A 59 1.90 -8.53 -15.03
N THR A 60 1.48 -8.95 -16.22
CA THR A 60 2.40 -9.64 -17.13
C THR A 60 3.39 -8.58 -17.61
N ALA A 61 4.68 -8.84 -17.43
CA ALA A 61 5.79 -7.92 -17.67
C ALA A 61 5.55 -7.02 -18.90
N ARG A 62 5.56 -5.70 -18.70
CA ARG A 62 5.62 -4.63 -19.73
C ARG A 62 4.32 -4.11 -20.35
N SER A 63 3.26 -3.95 -19.59
CA SER A 63 2.20 -3.01 -19.95
C SER A 63 1.75 -2.24 -18.72
N THR A 64 1.64 -0.92 -18.86
CA THR A 64 1.16 0.09 -17.89
C THR A 64 -0.33 -0.10 -17.58
N GLY A 65 -0.70 -1.32 -17.18
CA GLY A 65 -2.05 -1.78 -17.15
C GLY A 65 -2.72 -1.49 -15.81
N TRP A 66 -3.08 -0.23 -15.58
CA TRP A 66 -4.12 0.14 -14.60
C TRP A 66 -5.45 -0.62 -14.82
N GLY A 67 -5.56 -1.44 -15.88
CA GLY A 67 -6.74 -2.18 -16.27
C GLY A 67 -7.86 -1.26 -16.73
N ARG A 68 -8.99 -1.83 -17.13
CA ARG A 68 -10.21 -1.04 -17.40
C ARG A 68 -11.07 -0.88 -16.15
N GLU A 69 -11.15 -1.93 -15.33
CA GLU A 69 -11.95 -1.98 -14.12
C GLU A 69 -11.39 -1.13 -12.97
N ALA A 70 -12.29 -0.69 -12.07
CA ALA A 70 -11.92 -0.02 -10.84
C ALA A 70 -11.61 -1.03 -9.74
N ALA A 71 -10.59 -0.74 -8.93
CA ALA A 71 -10.10 -1.59 -7.85
C ALA A 71 -10.50 -1.03 -6.48
N THR A 72 -10.48 -1.89 -5.45
CA THR A 72 -10.61 -1.44 -4.06
C THR A 72 -9.26 -1.25 -3.39
N LEU A 73 -8.22 -1.90 -3.91
CA LEU A 73 -6.86 -1.80 -3.42
C LEU A 73 -5.89 -1.71 -4.60
N ILE A 74 -5.01 -0.72 -4.56
CA ILE A 74 -3.81 -0.65 -5.40
C ILE A 74 -2.62 -0.76 -4.47
N VAL A 75 -1.65 -1.60 -4.81
CA VAL A 75 -0.43 -1.77 -4.01
C VAL A 75 0.79 -1.44 -4.87
N THR A 76 1.70 -0.65 -4.34
CA THR A 76 2.89 -0.20 -5.08
C THR A 76 4.11 -0.11 -4.17
N GLY A 77 5.30 -0.35 -4.72
CA GLY A 77 6.55 0.11 -4.13
C GLY A 77 6.80 1.59 -4.44
N TRP A 78 7.71 2.20 -3.70
CA TRP A 78 8.14 3.59 -3.90
C TRP A 78 9.67 3.72 -3.84
N PRO A 79 10.30 4.57 -4.69
CA PRO A 79 9.69 5.41 -5.73
C PRO A 79 9.08 4.58 -6.88
N PHE A 80 8.06 5.15 -7.52
CA PHE A 80 7.42 4.55 -8.69
C PHE A 80 7.93 5.22 -9.97
N ASP A 81 8.52 4.43 -10.88
CA ASP A 81 9.33 4.92 -12.01
C ASP A 81 8.55 5.57 -13.17
N ALA A 82 7.23 5.79 -13.07
CA ALA A 82 6.44 6.33 -14.18
C ALA A 82 5.60 7.56 -13.80
N GLY A 83 5.81 8.67 -14.51
CA GLY A 83 4.92 9.84 -14.52
C GLY A 83 4.98 10.76 -13.28
N GLY A 84 5.88 10.46 -12.34
CA GLY A 84 6.06 11.22 -11.11
C GLY A 84 4.90 11.06 -10.09
N PRO A 85 5.10 11.53 -8.85
CA PRO A 85 4.17 11.23 -7.75
C PRO A 85 2.74 11.72 -7.97
N ALA A 86 2.59 12.94 -8.49
CA ALA A 86 1.28 13.53 -8.72
C ALA A 86 0.47 12.79 -9.79
N GLY A 87 1.12 12.41 -10.91
CA GLY A 87 0.49 11.66 -11.99
C GLY A 87 0.05 10.26 -11.52
N PHE A 88 0.92 9.58 -10.76
CA PHE A 88 0.60 8.29 -10.16
C PHE A 88 -0.65 8.36 -9.29
N PHE A 89 -0.72 9.28 -8.32
CA PHE A 89 -1.88 9.35 -7.41
C PHE A 89 -3.16 9.82 -8.11
N ALA A 90 -3.07 10.66 -9.15
CA ALA A 90 -4.21 11.02 -9.97
C ALA A 90 -4.79 9.79 -10.71
N CYS A 91 -3.93 9.01 -11.37
CA CYS A 91 -4.31 7.74 -12.00
C CYS A 91 -4.88 6.76 -10.98
N GLY A 92 -4.23 6.61 -9.82
CA GLY A 92 -4.67 5.75 -8.74
C GLY A 92 -6.07 6.11 -8.25
N ARG A 93 -6.32 7.40 -7.94
CA ARG A 93 -7.64 7.87 -7.53
C ARG A 93 -8.71 7.56 -8.58
N ALA A 94 -8.43 7.79 -9.87
CA ALA A 94 -9.37 7.49 -10.94
C ALA A 94 -9.70 5.99 -11.03
N LYS A 95 -8.77 5.12 -10.62
CA LYS A 95 -8.92 3.66 -10.64
C LYS A 95 -9.45 3.05 -9.36
N LEU A 96 -9.57 3.81 -8.29
CA LEU A 96 -10.19 3.32 -7.06
C LEU A 96 -11.70 3.45 -7.10
N LEU A 97 -12.42 2.45 -6.60
CA LEU A 97 -13.80 2.63 -6.15
C LEU A 97 -13.85 3.65 -4.99
N PRO A 98 -14.97 4.38 -4.79
CA PRO A 98 -15.17 5.17 -3.58
C PRO A 98 -14.97 4.29 -2.34
N GLY A 99 -14.18 4.76 -1.36
CA GLY A 99 -13.78 3.97 -0.20
C GLY A 99 -12.61 2.99 -0.41
N GLY A 100 -12.16 2.79 -1.65
CA GLY A 100 -10.93 2.04 -1.94
C GLY A 100 -9.67 2.80 -1.56
N CYS A 101 -8.51 2.13 -1.52
CA CYS A 101 -7.25 2.74 -1.10
C CYS A 101 -6.03 2.33 -1.93
N VAL A 102 -4.99 3.16 -1.88
CA VAL A 102 -3.63 2.85 -2.32
C VAL A 102 -2.80 2.52 -1.09
N ALA A 103 -2.13 1.38 -1.09
CA ALA A 103 -1.07 1.03 -0.15
C ALA A 103 0.30 1.27 -0.80
N VAL A 104 1.03 2.26 -0.30
CA VAL A 104 2.36 2.62 -0.80
C VAL A 104 3.41 2.10 0.16
N LEU A 105 4.30 1.24 -0.32
CA LEU A 105 5.38 0.64 0.46
C LEU A 105 6.69 1.37 0.21
N LEU A 106 7.36 1.76 1.29
CA LEU A 106 8.60 2.52 1.32
C LEU A 106 9.62 1.75 2.16
N ALA A 107 10.87 1.68 1.70
CA ALA A 107 11.96 1.28 2.59
C ALA A 107 12.05 2.27 3.76
N HIS A 108 12.15 1.76 4.98
CA HIS A 108 12.31 2.61 6.15
C HIS A 108 13.70 3.25 6.17
N GLY A 109 13.80 4.52 6.56
CA GLY A 109 15.09 5.18 6.80
C GLY A 109 15.10 6.68 6.51
N ASP A 110 14.39 7.14 5.48
CA ASP A 110 14.24 8.56 5.19
C ASP A 110 12.91 9.10 5.77
N PRO A 111 12.95 9.98 6.79
CA PRO A 111 11.73 10.52 7.39
C PRO A 111 10.99 11.50 6.47
N VAL A 112 11.63 12.03 5.41
CA VAL A 112 11.01 12.98 4.46
C VAL A 112 10.15 12.25 3.43
N LEU A 113 10.58 11.06 2.98
CA LEU A 113 9.89 10.30 1.94
C LEU A 113 8.40 10.04 2.26
N PRO A 114 8.01 9.58 3.47
CA PRO A 114 6.60 9.41 3.79
C PRO A 114 5.79 10.71 3.71
N VAL A 115 6.39 11.84 4.10
CA VAL A 115 5.75 13.16 4.07
C VAL A 115 5.48 13.58 2.62
N ASP A 116 6.47 13.44 1.75
CA ASP A 116 6.34 13.79 0.33
C ASP A 116 5.27 12.96 -0.37
N VAL A 117 5.20 11.66 -0.07
CA VAL A 117 4.16 10.77 -0.57
C VAL A 117 2.77 11.22 -0.11
N VAL A 118 2.60 11.53 1.18
CA VAL A 118 1.33 12.02 1.72
C VAL A 118 0.92 13.34 1.09
N VAL A 119 1.86 14.27 0.91
CA VAL A 119 1.59 15.57 0.26
C VAL A 119 1.15 15.37 -1.19
N ALA A 120 1.86 14.53 -1.94
CA ALA A 120 1.51 14.21 -3.33
C ALA A 120 0.11 13.56 -3.43
N ALA A 121 -0.20 12.60 -2.56
CA ALA A 121 -1.48 11.93 -2.51
C ALA A 121 -2.64 12.88 -2.14
N LYS A 122 -2.43 13.76 -1.16
CA LYS A 122 -3.41 14.79 -0.78
C LYS A 122 -3.71 15.75 -1.92
N ARG A 123 -2.69 16.19 -2.66
CA ARG A 123 -2.87 17.04 -3.85
C ARG A 123 -3.70 16.35 -4.93
N ALA A 124 -3.63 15.02 -5.02
CA ALA A 124 -4.47 14.23 -5.92
C ALA A 124 -5.89 13.97 -5.37
N GLY A 125 -6.20 14.37 -4.14
CA GLY A 125 -7.51 14.19 -3.50
C GLY A 125 -7.71 12.85 -2.81
N LEU A 126 -6.63 12.17 -2.40
CA LEU A 126 -6.67 11.02 -1.50
C LEU A 126 -6.53 11.47 -0.04
N SER A 127 -7.16 10.74 0.87
CA SER A 127 -7.06 10.97 2.32
C SER A 127 -6.08 10.00 2.95
N TYR A 128 -5.20 10.50 3.81
CA TYR A 128 -4.27 9.65 4.56
C TYR A 128 -5.00 8.96 5.71
N LEU A 129 -5.11 7.63 5.64
CA LEU A 129 -5.94 6.81 6.52
C LEU A 129 -5.14 6.12 7.62
N GLN A 130 -3.96 5.61 7.28
CA GLN A 130 -3.16 4.83 8.21
C GLN A 130 -1.67 4.85 7.83
N HIS A 131 -0.82 4.87 8.85
CA HIS A 131 0.59 4.49 8.74
C HIS A 131 0.76 3.11 9.34
N ILE A 132 1.36 2.19 8.59
CA ILE A 132 1.82 0.90 9.13
C ILE A 132 3.33 0.89 9.08
N VAL A 133 3.99 0.52 10.18
CA VAL A 133 5.43 0.27 10.24
C VAL A 133 5.64 -1.23 10.40
N ALA A 134 6.42 -1.84 9.50
CA ALA A 134 6.76 -3.25 9.59
C ALA A 134 8.15 -3.44 10.16
N ALA A 135 8.24 -4.38 11.10
CA ALA A 135 9.46 -4.73 11.80
C ALA A 135 9.61 -6.25 11.85
N ASP A 136 10.86 -6.71 11.80
CA ASP A 136 11.19 -8.15 11.71
C ASP A 136 10.64 -8.97 12.88
N GLN A 137 10.55 -8.37 14.07
CA GLN A 137 10.06 -9.03 15.28
C GLN A 137 9.14 -8.13 16.11
N PRO A 138 8.20 -8.73 16.87
CA PRO A 138 7.45 -8.00 17.88
C PRO A 138 8.40 -7.47 18.97
N PRO A 139 8.07 -6.32 19.59
CA PRO A 139 8.91 -5.77 20.65
C PRO A 139 9.03 -6.77 21.80
N THR A 140 10.26 -7.15 22.14
CA THR A 140 10.54 -8.03 23.29
C THR A 140 10.49 -7.19 24.57
N HIS A 141 9.70 -7.62 25.56
CA HIS A 141 9.52 -6.87 26.81
C HIS A 141 10.85 -6.80 27.59
N GLY A 142 11.24 -5.61 28.07
CA GLY A 142 12.36 -5.43 29.01
C GLY A 142 13.69 -4.95 28.41
N TYR A 143 13.86 -5.00 27.09
CA TYR A 143 14.90 -4.23 26.40
C TYR A 143 14.30 -2.94 25.88
N ARG A 144 15.09 -1.86 25.81
CA ARG A 144 14.70 -0.62 25.11
C ARG A 144 14.25 -1.06 23.73
N ALA A 145 12.94 -1.04 23.48
CA ALA A 145 12.30 -1.71 22.34
C ALA A 145 12.65 -0.97 21.05
N GLN A 146 13.87 -1.18 20.56
CA GLN A 146 14.27 -0.74 19.25
C GLN A 146 13.62 -1.71 18.27
N LEU A 147 12.49 -1.27 17.72
CA LEU A 147 11.84 -1.96 16.62
C LEU A 147 12.79 -1.87 15.42
N ASP A 148 13.18 -3.02 14.88
CA ASP A 148 13.95 -3.10 13.64
C ASP A 148 12.99 -2.87 12.47
N ILE A 149 12.62 -1.61 12.26
CA ILE A 149 11.64 -1.20 11.24
C ILE A 149 12.34 -1.19 9.89
N HIS A 150 11.82 -1.97 8.95
CA HIS A 150 12.37 -2.10 7.61
C HIS A 150 11.46 -1.49 6.52
N THR A 151 10.16 -1.32 6.79
CA THR A 151 9.20 -0.85 5.78
C THR A 151 8.11 0.02 6.38
N ASP A 152 7.84 1.16 5.75
CA ASP A 152 6.66 1.97 5.97
C ASP A 152 5.60 1.65 4.92
N VAL A 153 4.35 1.49 5.34
CA VAL A 153 3.20 1.38 4.44
C VAL A 153 2.22 2.51 4.72
N LEU A 154 2.01 3.35 3.72
CA LEU A 154 1.05 4.45 3.77
C LEU A 154 -0.24 4.03 3.09
N VAL A 155 -1.34 4.05 3.82
CA VAL A 155 -2.67 3.74 3.29
C VAL A 155 -3.40 5.05 2.99
N LEU A 156 -3.73 5.24 1.71
CA LEU A 156 -4.30 6.45 1.15
C LEU A 156 -5.67 6.14 0.52
N ALA A 157 -6.75 6.61 1.11
CA ALA A 157 -8.12 6.27 0.70
C ALA A 157 -8.72 7.29 -0.28
N ARG A 158 -9.49 6.80 -1.25
CA ARG A 158 -10.41 7.62 -2.05
C ARG A 158 -11.66 7.91 -1.20
N PRO A 159 -12.00 9.18 -0.94
CA PRO A 159 -13.21 9.52 -0.17
C PRO A 159 -14.47 8.91 -0.79
N THR A 160 -15.42 8.49 0.05
CA THR A 160 -16.79 8.17 -0.38
C THR A 160 -17.51 9.48 -0.69
N ALA A 161 -18.26 9.53 -1.79
CA ALA A 161 -19.14 10.67 -2.06
C ALA A 161 -20.33 10.58 -1.09
N GLY A 162 -20.19 11.16 0.11
CA GLY A 162 -21.20 11.08 1.17
C GLY A 162 -20.67 11.23 2.59
N GLY A 163 -19.80 12.23 2.81
CA GLY A 163 -19.27 12.57 4.13
C GLY A 163 -19.01 14.06 4.22
N ASP A 164 -20.06 14.87 4.00
CA ASP A 164 -20.09 16.23 4.52
C ASP A 164 -20.11 16.15 6.06
N GLY A 165 -19.20 16.87 6.70
CA GLY A 165 -19.22 17.02 8.15
C GLY A 165 -17.91 17.52 8.75
N GLY A 166 -17.60 18.81 8.56
CA GLY A 166 -16.58 19.50 9.35
C GLY A 166 -15.99 20.71 8.66
N ALA A 167 -16.78 21.78 8.59
CA ALA A 167 -16.28 23.15 8.40
C ALA A 167 -15.45 23.59 9.61
#